data_AF-A0A1Y1L3Q5-F1
#
_entry.id   AF-A0A1Y1L3Q5-F1
#
_cell.length_a   1.000
_cell.length_b   1.000
_cell.length_c   1.000
_cell.angle_alpha   90.00
_cell.angle_beta   90.00
_cell.angle_gamma   90.00
#
_symmetry.space_group_name_H-M   'P 1'
#
loop_
_entity.id
_entity.type
_entity.pdbx_description
1 polymer ?
#
loop_
_entity_poly.entity_id
_entity_poly.type
_entity_poly.pdbx_seq_one_letter_code
_entity_poly.pdbx_strand_id
1 'polypeptide(L)'
;MVIFRQILRVRLKYILIAVIVCGTMSLFKIQKFTYTPRNTENYPILIWWTPFIFENKKLISCEDRYTCVVTKNRSLEFDVAAYLFYGSNFKEDDLPLPKKNIPWAIFHEESPKNLPFFLYEEGQHLFNITSTFSRDSSLPLVLQYLEDLQLITDTTYYVNLKQKNKLLKQISPVLYIQSDCETPIERDLYVSELMKYIAVDSYGSCLNNKRLPEQHSVNKILTNLYDEDFMKFVAQYKFTIAIENSICNDYVTEKLWRPLIAGSIPIYWGSPTVTVIYNYGDLS
;
A
#
# COMPACT_ATOMS: atom_id res chain seq x y z
N MET A 1 32.53 -36.08 47.68
CA MET A 1 32.32 -37.00 46.53
C MET A 1 30.86 -37.10 46.04
N VAL A 2 29.86 -36.60 46.78
CA VAL A 2 28.42 -36.66 46.40
C VAL A 2 28.01 -35.51 45.46
N ILE A 3 28.55 -34.30 45.67
CA ILE A 3 28.22 -33.09 44.89
C ILE A 3 28.71 -33.19 43.43
N PHE A 4 29.88 -33.77 43.19
CA PHE A 4 30.42 -33.99 41.84
C PHE A 4 29.57 -34.98 41.01
N ARG A 5 28.99 -36.00 41.66
CA ARG A 5 28.08 -36.96 41.00
C ARG A 5 26.72 -36.35 40.66
N GLN A 6 26.25 -35.38 41.43
CA GLN A 6 25.02 -34.62 41.11
C GLN A 6 25.25 -33.65 39.94
N ILE A 7 26.37 -32.94 39.91
CA ILE A 7 26.70 -32.01 38.80
C ILE A 7 26.88 -32.76 37.47
N LEU A 8 27.50 -33.95 37.49
CA LEU A 8 27.64 -34.78 36.29
C LEU A 8 26.29 -35.32 35.78
N ARG A 9 25.39 -35.74 36.68
CA ARG A 9 24.03 -36.20 36.33
C ARG A 9 23.16 -35.09 35.77
N VAL A 10 23.32 -33.86 36.28
CA VAL A 10 22.59 -32.68 35.79
C VAL A 10 23.10 -32.28 34.40
N ARG A 11 24.43 -32.24 34.19
CA ARG A 11 25.01 -31.97 32.85
C ARG A 11 24.64 -33.02 31.80
N LEU A 12 24.62 -34.31 32.15
CA LEU A 12 24.15 -35.36 31.22
C LEU A 12 22.65 -35.24 30.90
N LYS A 13 21.81 -34.85 31.86
CA LYS A 13 20.37 -34.60 31.60
C LYS A 13 20.15 -33.41 30.66
N TYR A 14 20.90 -32.32 30.82
CA TYR A 14 20.80 -31.16 29.92
C TYR A 14 21.31 -31.46 28.51
N ILE A 15 22.37 -32.27 28.37
CA ILE A 15 22.86 -32.73 27.06
C ILE A 15 21.83 -33.66 26.39
N LEU A 16 21.21 -34.58 27.13
CA LEU A 16 20.18 -35.47 26.59
C LEU A 16 18.92 -34.69 26.16
N ILE A 17 18.49 -33.69 26.93
CA ILE A 17 17.36 -32.81 26.57
C ILE A 17 17.71 -31.95 25.35
N ALA A 18 18.93 -31.41 25.26
CA ALA A 18 19.37 -30.65 24.09
C ALA A 18 19.45 -31.51 22.82
N VAL A 19 19.88 -32.77 22.92
CA VAL A 19 19.90 -33.72 21.78
C VAL A 19 18.49 -34.14 21.37
N ILE A 20 17.56 -34.32 22.32
CA ILE A 20 16.15 -34.61 22.02
C ILE A 20 15.47 -33.39 21.38
N VAL A 21 15.73 -32.17 21.86
CA VAL A 21 15.18 -30.93 21.28
C VAL A 21 15.78 -30.64 19.90
N CYS A 22 17.08 -30.86 19.68
CA CYS A 22 17.68 -30.79 18.32
C CYS A 22 17.17 -31.91 17.39
N GLY A 23 16.93 -33.11 17.94
CA GLY A 23 16.38 -34.26 17.20
C GLY A 23 14.91 -34.07 16.80
N THR A 24 14.09 -33.42 17.63
CA THR A 24 12.69 -33.12 17.31
C THR A 24 12.53 -31.87 16.44
N MET A 25 13.46 -30.89 16.53
CA MET A 25 13.56 -29.78 15.56
C MET A 25 13.92 -30.25 14.14
N SER A 26 14.46 -31.47 14.00
CA SER A 26 14.73 -32.11 12.70
C SER A 26 13.53 -32.90 12.15
N LEU A 27 12.44 -33.04 12.91
CA LEU A 27 11.24 -33.83 12.54
C LEU A 27 9.95 -33.02 12.43
N PHE A 28 9.95 -31.73 12.80
CA PHE A 28 8.95 -30.81 12.27
C PHE A 28 9.24 -30.61 10.78
N LYS A 29 8.51 -31.37 9.96
CA LYS A 29 8.28 -31.04 8.55
C LYS A 29 7.83 -29.58 8.49
N ILE A 30 8.80 -28.68 8.29
CA ILE A 30 8.55 -27.51 7.49
C ILE A 30 8.07 -28.09 6.17
N GLN A 31 6.80 -27.93 5.88
CA GLN A 31 6.31 -27.95 4.52
C GLN A 31 7.00 -26.76 3.83
N LYS A 32 8.31 -26.90 3.59
CA LYS A 32 8.99 -26.13 2.57
C LYS A 32 8.24 -26.58 1.34
N PHE A 33 7.40 -25.71 0.81
CA PHE A 33 7.20 -25.67 -0.61
C PHE A 33 8.60 -25.75 -1.20
N THR A 34 9.00 -26.92 -1.65
CA THR A 34 10.26 -27.11 -2.34
C THR A 34 10.06 -26.36 -3.64
N TYR A 35 10.40 -25.08 -3.61
CA TYR A 35 10.66 -24.29 -4.80
C TYR A 35 11.83 -24.99 -5.49
N THR A 36 11.49 -25.91 -6.38
CA THR A 36 12.42 -26.37 -7.39
C THR A 36 12.70 -25.15 -8.26
N PRO A 37 13.94 -24.64 -8.32
CA PRO A 37 14.27 -23.60 -9.27
C PRO A 37 14.07 -24.21 -10.65
N ARG A 38 12.94 -23.92 -11.30
CA ARG A 38 12.79 -24.15 -12.75
C ARG A 38 13.93 -23.38 -13.42
N ASN A 39 14.50 -23.99 -14.45
CA ASN A 39 15.63 -23.43 -15.18
C ASN A 39 15.28 -22.01 -15.65
N THR A 40 15.85 -20.98 -15.01
CA THR A 40 15.46 -19.58 -15.23
C THR A 40 16.08 -18.98 -16.49
N GLU A 41 16.91 -19.75 -17.19
CA GLU A 41 17.71 -19.31 -18.35
C GLU A 41 16.86 -19.06 -19.61
N ASN A 42 15.60 -19.51 -19.65
CA ASN A 42 14.73 -19.41 -20.83
C ASN A 42 13.60 -18.37 -20.72
N TYR A 43 13.55 -17.58 -19.66
CA TYR A 43 12.46 -16.61 -19.44
C TYR A 43 12.96 -15.17 -19.60
N PRO A 44 12.13 -14.27 -20.16
CA PRO A 44 12.50 -12.86 -20.26
C PRO A 44 12.80 -12.28 -18.88
N ILE A 45 13.89 -11.52 -18.81
CA ILE A 45 14.37 -10.89 -17.57
C ILE A 45 13.88 -9.45 -17.52
N LEU A 46 13.15 -9.10 -16.46
CA LEU A 46 12.75 -7.74 -16.13
C LEU A 46 13.58 -7.26 -14.96
N ILE A 47 14.22 -6.10 -15.09
CA ILE A 47 15.02 -5.51 -14.01
C ILE A 47 14.20 -4.40 -13.35
N TRP A 48 13.87 -4.55 -12.07
CA TRP A 48 13.45 -3.41 -11.24
C TRP A 48 14.67 -2.53 -10.99
N TRP A 49 14.81 -1.49 -11.81
CA TRP A 49 15.91 -0.55 -11.71
C TRP A 49 15.86 0.16 -10.36
N THR A 50 14.69 0.69 -10.00
CA THR A 50 14.38 1.16 -8.64
C THR A 50 13.80 -0.02 -7.84
N PRO A 51 14.51 -0.57 -6.85
CA PRO A 51 14.06 -1.79 -6.19
C PRO A 51 12.74 -1.59 -5.44
N PHE A 52 11.66 -2.13 -6.00
CA PHE A 52 10.33 -2.21 -5.38
C PHE A 52 10.08 -3.59 -4.76
N ILE A 53 10.78 -4.62 -5.26
CA ILE A 53 10.70 -5.99 -4.75
C ILE A 53 11.66 -6.23 -3.59
N PHE A 54 11.17 -6.93 -2.55
CA PHE A 54 11.99 -7.31 -1.40
C PHE A 54 13.03 -8.39 -1.76
N GLU A 55 12.62 -9.37 -2.56
CA GLU A 55 13.46 -10.48 -3.01
C GLU A 55 14.48 -10.04 -4.08
N ASN A 56 15.65 -10.70 -4.11
CA ASN A 56 16.67 -10.40 -5.11
C ASN A 56 16.26 -10.82 -6.53
N LYS A 57 15.51 -11.92 -6.64
CA LYS A 57 15.05 -12.52 -7.89
C LYS A 57 13.78 -13.29 -7.61
N LYS A 58 12.74 -13.08 -8.43
CA LYS A 58 11.43 -13.72 -8.31
C LYS A 58 10.96 -14.19 -9.69
N LEU A 59 10.45 -15.41 -9.77
CA LEU A 59 9.75 -15.90 -10.95
C LEU A 59 8.27 -15.49 -10.84
N ILE A 60 7.75 -14.80 -11.85
CA ILE A 60 6.34 -14.42 -11.92
C ILE A 60 5.69 -15.23 -13.03
N SER A 61 4.56 -15.87 -12.71
CA SER A 61 3.70 -16.55 -13.69
C SER A 61 2.34 -15.88 -13.68
N CYS A 62 1.86 -15.49 -14.85
CA CYS A 62 0.53 -14.92 -15.05
C CYS A 62 -0.35 -15.94 -15.77
N GLU A 63 -1.25 -16.59 -15.02
CA GLU A 63 -2.23 -17.57 -15.52
C GLU A 63 -1.63 -18.67 -16.42
N ASP A 64 -0.38 -19.06 -16.15
CA ASP A 64 0.41 -20.01 -16.95
C ASP A 64 0.62 -19.61 -18.43
N ARG A 65 0.19 -18.41 -18.84
CA ARG A 65 0.34 -17.87 -20.20
C ARG A 65 1.68 -17.18 -20.41
N TYR A 66 2.14 -16.45 -19.40
CA TYR A 66 3.39 -15.71 -19.44
C TYR A 66 4.19 -16.00 -18.18
N THR A 67 5.49 -16.22 -18.35
CA THR A 67 6.42 -16.39 -17.24
C THR A 67 7.61 -15.50 -17.46
N CYS A 68 7.99 -14.71 -16.45
CA CYS A 68 9.15 -13.85 -16.50
C CYS A 68 9.95 -13.93 -15.21
N VAL A 69 11.23 -13.58 -15.32
CA VAL A 69 12.13 -13.46 -14.18
C VAL A 69 12.26 -11.99 -13.85
N VAL A 70 11.91 -11.62 -12.63
CA VAL A 70 12.04 -10.26 -12.14
C VAL A 70 13.19 -10.19 -11.14
N THR A 71 14.09 -9.22 -11.29
CA THR A 71 15.29 -9.09 -10.46
C THR A 71 15.61 -7.63 -10.17
N LYS A 72 16.29 -7.36 -9.05
CA LYS A 72 16.91 -6.04 -8.77
C LYS A 72 18.41 -6.00 -9.06
N ASN A 73 18.96 -7.11 -9.56
CA ASN A 73 20.37 -7.19 -9.94
C ASN A 73 20.60 -6.48 -11.27
N ARG A 74 21.17 -5.27 -11.20
CA ARG A 74 21.48 -4.42 -12.36
C ARG A 74 22.67 -4.93 -13.18
N SER A 75 23.49 -5.86 -12.67
CA SER A 75 24.65 -6.40 -13.39
C SER A 75 24.28 -7.28 -14.61
N LEU A 76 23.00 -7.59 -14.82
CA LEU A 76 22.51 -8.46 -15.89
C LEU A 76 22.15 -7.68 -17.16
N GLU A 77 23.01 -6.77 -17.62
CA GLU A 77 22.68 -5.79 -18.69
C GLU A 77 22.57 -6.37 -20.11
N PHE A 78 23.01 -7.60 -20.32
CA PHE A 78 22.96 -8.29 -21.61
C PHE A 78 21.83 -9.32 -21.51
N ASP A 79 20.76 -9.14 -22.29
CA ASP A 79 19.51 -9.97 -22.32
C ASP A 79 18.35 -9.53 -21.40
N VAL A 80 18.24 -8.23 -21.14
CA VAL A 80 17.10 -7.62 -20.42
C VAL A 80 15.94 -7.35 -21.38
N ALA A 81 14.75 -7.81 -21.03
CA ALA A 81 13.53 -7.55 -21.79
C ALA A 81 12.94 -6.16 -21.50
N ALA A 82 13.00 -5.67 -20.25
CA ALA A 82 12.59 -4.31 -19.88
C ALA A 82 13.22 -3.85 -18.56
N TYR A 83 13.32 -2.53 -18.40
CA TYR A 83 13.62 -1.89 -17.12
C TYR A 83 12.33 -1.37 -16.47
N LEU A 84 12.11 -1.72 -15.21
CA LEU A 84 10.95 -1.34 -14.41
C LEU A 84 11.35 -0.28 -13.38
N PHE A 85 10.52 0.74 -13.26
CA PHE A 85 10.72 1.87 -12.35
C PHE A 85 9.51 2.04 -11.46
N TYR A 86 9.77 2.35 -10.19
CA TYR A 86 8.81 2.71 -9.19
C TYR A 86 8.92 4.21 -8.98
N GLY A 87 7.88 4.94 -9.39
CA GLY A 87 7.93 6.40 -9.50
C GLY A 87 8.27 7.08 -8.17
N SER A 88 7.74 6.59 -7.05
CA SER A 88 7.99 7.21 -5.74
C SER A 88 9.44 7.10 -5.27
N ASN A 89 10.21 6.15 -5.82
CA ASN A 89 11.64 5.98 -5.55
C ASN A 89 12.51 6.35 -6.77
N PHE A 90 11.93 6.99 -7.79
CA PHE A 90 12.64 7.38 -9.00
C PHE A 90 13.67 8.47 -8.71
N LYS A 91 14.81 8.39 -9.41
CA LYS A 91 15.88 9.38 -9.35
C LYS A 91 16.38 9.66 -10.75
N GLU A 92 16.38 10.94 -11.13
CA GLU A 92 16.77 11.39 -12.48
C GLU A 92 18.25 11.08 -12.81
N ASP A 93 19.10 11.01 -11.78
CA ASP A 93 20.53 10.73 -11.89
C ASP A 93 20.88 9.23 -11.84
N ASP A 94 19.90 8.35 -11.63
CA ASP A 94 20.08 6.89 -11.55
C ASP A 94 19.29 6.17 -12.65
N LEU A 95 19.84 6.19 -13.87
CA LEU A 95 19.20 5.63 -15.07
C LEU A 95 20.11 4.60 -15.77
N PRO A 96 19.55 3.57 -16.42
CA PRO A 96 20.31 2.60 -17.23
C PRO A 96 20.76 3.25 -18.54
N LEU A 97 21.81 4.06 -18.47
CA LEU A 97 22.39 4.79 -19.58
C LEU A 97 23.54 4.02 -20.26
N PRO A 98 23.73 4.16 -21.59
CA PRO A 98 22.89 4.93 -22.51
C PRO A 98 21.54 4.23 -22.73
N LYS A 99 20.48 5.02 -22.98
CA LYS A 99 19.15 4.47 -23.29
C LYS A 99 19.22 3.68 -24.61
N LYS A 100 19.34 2.36 -24.49
CA LYS A 100 19.30 1.39 -25.60
C LYS A 100 17.86 1.19 -26.07
N ASN A 101 17.65 0.38 -27.10
CA ASN A 101 16.33 -0.02 -27.58
C ASN A 101 15.65 -1.07 -26.66
N ILE A 102 15.75 -0.88 -25.34
CA ILE A 102 15.11 -1.70 -24.31
C ILE A 102 13.99 -0.86 -23.70
N PRO A 103 12.74 -1.34 -23.66
CA PRO A 103 11.62 -0.57 -23.14
C PRO A 103 11.78 -0.27 -21.65
N TRP A 104 11.42 0.95 -21.26
CA TRP A 104 11.33 1.36 -19.87
C TRP A 104 9.85 1.43 -19.46
N ALA A 105 9.51 0.80 -18.34
CA ALA A 105 8.16 0.79 -17.80
C ALA A 105 8.14 1.42 -16.40
N ILE A 106 7.10 2.18 -16.08
CA ILE A 106 6.94 2.82 -14.77
C ILE A 106 5.63 2.41 -14.09
N PHE A 107 5.71 2.12 -12.80
CA PHE A 107 4.59 2.00 -11.87
C PHE A 107 4.64 3.20 -10.92
N HIS A 108 3.60 4.04 -10.94
CA HIS A 108 3.53 5.25 -10.12
C HIS A 108 2.08 5.64 -9.76
N GLU A 109 1.75 5.44 -8.51
CA GLU A 109 0.42 5.65 -7.92
C GLU A 109 0.28 7.03 -7.24
N GLU A 110 1.37 7.75 -7.05
CA GLU A 110 1.39 9.01 -6.31
C GLU A 110 1.17 10.22 -7.21
N SER A 111 0.65 11.30 -6.61
CA SER A 111 0.44 12.54 -7.35
C SER A 111 1.75 13.25 -7.71
N PRO A 112 1.74 14.14 -8.73
CA PRO A 112 2.92 14.92 -9.10
C PRO A 112 3.45 15.83 -8.00
N LYS A 113 2.67 16.08 -6.93
CA LYS A 113 3.17 16.75 -5.71
C LYS A 113 4.39 16.00 -5.14
N ASN A 114 4.33 14.69 -5.11
CA ASN A 114 5.35 13.86 -4.47
C ASN A 114 6.59 13.68 -5.35
N LEU A 115 6.43 13.82 -6.68
CA LEU A 115 7.55 13.85 -7.61
C LEU A 115 7.29 14.85 -8.75
N PRO A 116 7.70 16.13 -8.60
CA PRO A 116 7.46 17.18 -9.58
C PRO A 116 8.05 16.92 -10.96
N PHE A 117 9.02 16.01 -11.09
CA PHE A 117 9.58 15.59 -12.38
C PHE A 117 8.50 15.14 -13.37
N PHE A 118 7.44 14.49 -12.88
CA PHE A 118 6.33 14.03 -13.72
C PHE A 118 5.30 15.11 -14.07
N LEU A 119 5.50 16.36 -13.64
CA LEU A 119 4.74 17.50 -14.15
C LEU A 119 5.16 17.90 -15.56
N TYR A 120 6.38 17.57 -15.97
CA TYR A 120 6.96 18.00 -17.24
C TYR A 120 6.87 16.91 -18.31
N GLU A 121 6.73 17.31 -19.57
CA GLU A 121 6.63 16.40 -20.72
C GLU A 121 7.84 15.48 -20.82
N GLU A 122 9.04 15.98 -20.52
CA GLU A 122 10.28 15.20 -20.54
C GLU A 122 10.22 14.01 -19.58
N GLY A 123 9.64 14.20 -18.40
CA GLY A 123 9.46 13.13 -17.42
C GLY A 123 8.38 12.14 -17.83
N GLN A 124 7.25 12.65 -18.36
CA GLN A 124 6.13 11.82 -18.80
C GLN A 124 6.47 10.95 -20.02
N HIS A 125 7.24 11.47 -20.97
CA HIS A 125 7.64 10.77 -22.19
C HIS A 125 8.91 9.93 -22.03
N LEU A 126 9.49 9.88 -20.83
CA LEU A 126 10.68 9.07 -20.57
C LEU A 126 10.39 7.56 -20.67
N PHE A 127 9.16 7.13 -20.36
CA PHE A 127 8.77 5.73 -20.28
C PHE A 127 7.93 5.28 -21.48
N ASN A 128 8.16 4.04 -21.92
CA ASN A 128 7.42 3.43 -23.03
C ASN A 128 6.10 2.81 -22.57
N ILE A 129 6.06 2.31 -21.33
CA ILE A 129 4.90 1.66 -20.73
C ILE A 129 4.64 2.34 -19.39
N THR A 130 3.41 2.79 -19.17
CA THR A 130 3.03 3.49 -17.95
C THR A 130 1.93 2.75 -17.21
N SER A 131 2.07 2.67 -15.90
CA SER A 131 1.02 2.24 -14.99
C SER A 131 0.89 3.28 -13.90
N THR A 132 -0.04 4.22 -14.11
CA THR A 132 -0.29 5.35 -13.21
C THR A 132 -1.77 5.53 -12.94
N PHE A 133 -2.12 6.45 -12.03
CA PHE A 133 -3.52 6.77 -11.76
C PHE A 133 -4.27 7.35 -12.98
N SER A 134 -3.58 7.84 -14.02
CA SER A 134 -4.21 8.34 -15.24
C SER A 134 -4.85 7.22 -16.07
N ARG A 135 -6.09 7.43 -16.53
CA ARG A 135 -6.77 6.52 -17.48
C ARG A 135 -6.06 6.38 -18.82
N ASP A 136 -5.22 7.34 -19.18
CA ASP A 136 -4.45 7.35 -20.43
C ASP A 136 -3.15 6.53 -20.33
N SER A 137 -2.88 5.94 -19.15
CA SER A 137 -1.74 5.04 -18.97
C SER A 137 -1.89 3.77 -19.79
N SER A 138 -0.77 3.12 -20.14
CA SER A 138 -0.81 1.79 -20.79
C SER A 138 -1.55 0.76 -19.93
N LEU A 139 -1.39 0.84 -18.62
CA LEU A 139 -2.04 -0.01 -17.61
C LEU A 139 -2.59 0.87 -16.46
N PRO A 140 -3.80 1.44 -16.60
CA PRO A 140 -4.34 2.40 -15.63
C PRO A 140 -4.57 1.82 -14.23
N LEU A 141 -4.28 2.64 -13.21
CA LEU A 141 -4.41 2.32 -11.79
C LEU A 141 -5.62 3.01 -11.13
N VAL A 142 -6.65 3.34 -11.91
CA VAL A 142 -7.82 4.13 -11.47
C VAL A 142 -8.59 3.54 -10.29
N LEU A 143 -8.46 2.23 -10.04
CA LEU A 143 -9.09 1.50 -8.94
C LEU A 143 -8.06 0.79 -8.03
N GLN A 144 -6.78 1.16 -8.06
CA GLN A 144 -5.69 0.43 -7.36
C GLN A 144 -5.94 0.15 -5.87
N TYR A 145 -6.74 1.00 -5.21
CA TYR A 145 -7.05 0.93 -3.78
C TYR A 145 -8.42 0.31 -3.49
N LEU A 146 -9.07 -0.26 -4.52
CA LEU A 146 -10.34 -0.98 -4.42
C LEU A 146 -10.16 -2.38 -5.03
N GLU A 147 -9.91 -3.36 -4.18
CA GLU A 147 -9.66 -4.75 -4.61
C GLU A 147 -10.87 -5.43 -5.26
N ASP A 148 -12.09 -5.10 -4.80
CA ASP A 148 -13.34 -5.65 -5.30
C ASP A 148 -14.46 -4.59 -5.18
N LEU A 149 -15.23 -4.40 -6.25
CA LEU A 149 -16.39 -3.51 -6.29
C LEU A 149 -17.48 -3.92 -5.28
N GLN A 150 -17.54 -5.19 -4.86
CA GLN A 150 -18.49 -5.63 -3.84
C GLN A 150 -18.24 -4.96 -2.48
N LEU A 151 -16.99 -4.57 -2.18
CA LEU A 151 -16.60 -3.97 -0.90
C LEU A 151 -17.33 -2.65 -0.60
N ILE A 152 -17.73 -1.89 -1.62
CA ILE A 152 -18.47 -0.63 -1.41
C ILE A 152 -19.97 -0.86 -1.14
N THR A 153 -20.48 -2.06 -1.39
CA THR A 153 -21.86 -2.46 -1.07
C THR A 153 -21.94 -3.39 0.15
N ASP A 154 -20.80 -3.91 0.59
CA ASP A 154 -20.69 -4.80 1.73
C ASP A 154 -21.08 -4.09 3.04
N THR A 155 -21.77 -4.79 3.94
CA THR A 155 -22.29 -4.24 5.20
C THR A 155 -21.50 -4.67 6.43
N THR A 156 -20.35 -5.33 6.26
CA THR A 156 -19.49 -5.88 7.32
C THR A 156 -19.15 -4.84 8.39
N TYR A 157 -18.87 -3.59 7.97
CA TYR A 157 -18.54 -2.50 8.89
C TYR A 157 -19.72 -1.58 9.19
N TYR A 158 -20.88 -1.80 8.59
CA TYR A 158 -21.98 -0.85 8.64
C TYR A 158 -22.50 -0.64 10.07
N VAL A 159 -22.46 0.62 10.52
CA VAL A 159 -23.07 1.07 11.78
C VAL A 159 -24.31 1.90 11.45
N ASN A 160 -25.48 1.52 11.97
CA ASN A 160 -26.71 2.25 11.68
C ASN A 160 -26.73 3.65 12.31
N LEU A 161 -27.54 4.54 11.74
CA LEU A 161 -27.64 5.94 12.18
C LEU A 161 -28.04 6.09 13.66
N LYS A 162 -28.87 5.20 14.20
CA LYS A 162 -29.28 5.24 15.62
C LYS A 162 -28.08 5.00 16.55
N GLN A 163 -27.19 4.09 16.19
CA GLN A 163 -25.94 3.85 16.91
C GLN A 163 -24.97 5.03 16.74
N LYS A 164 -24.75 5.53 15.51
CA LYS A 164 -23.91 6.71 15.27
C LYS A 164 -24.38 7.94 16.08
N ASN A 165 -25.68 8.17 16.16
CA ASN A 165 -26.26 9.25 16.98
C ASN A 165 -25.97 9.11 18.48
N LYS A 166 -25.89 7.88 19.01
CA LYS A 166 -25.51 7.67 20.42
C LYS A 166 -24.04 8.00 20.67
N LEU A 167 -23.17 7.71 19.69
CA LEU A 167 -21.72 7.94 19.78
C LEU A 167 -21.36 9.43 19.77
N LEU A 168 -22.24 10.32 19.28
CA LEU A 168 -22.04 11.77 19.31
C LEU A 168 -21.86 12.37 20.72
N LYS A 169 -22.11 11.59 21.78
CA LYS A 169 -21.77 11.97 23.16
C LYS A 169 -20.28 11.86 23.48
N GLN A 170 -19.51 11.17 22.64
CA GLN A 170 -18.10 10.82 22.86
C GLN A 170 -17.19 11.29 21.71
N ILE A 171 -17.70 11.24 20.48
CA ILE A 171 -16.98 11.61 19.25
C ILE A 171 -17.71 12.71 18.49
N SER A 172 -16.98 13.41 17.64
CA SER A 172 -17.52 14.36 16.68
C SER A 172 -18.25 13.65 15.52
N PRO A 173 -19.17 14.32 14.80
CA PRO A 173 -19.84 13.73 13.64
C PRO A 173 -18.91 13.49 12.44
N VAL A 174 -17.81 14.22 12.36
CA VAL A 174 -16.87 14.23 11.22
C VAL A 174 -15.49 13.74 11.66
N LEU A 175 -14.93 12.79 10.91
CA LEU A 175 -13.56 12.29 11.06
C LEU A 175 -12.61 12.99 10.08
N TYR A 176 -11.44 13.38 10.56
CA TYR A 176 -10.30 13.77 9.75
C TYR A 176 -9.06 12.95 10.15
N ILE A 177 -8.40 12.33 9.17
CA ILE A 177 -7.18 11.57 9.43
C ILE A 177 -6.20 11.67 8.27
N GLN A 178 -5.27 12.61 8.39
CA GLN A 178 -4.21 12.84 7.40
C GLN A 178 -2.87 12.98 8.10
N SER A 179 -1.81 12.51 7.44
CA SER A 179 -0.43 12.61 7.92
C SER A 179 0.45 13.59 7.14
N ASP A 180 -0.04 14.06 5.99
CA ASP A 180 0.65 14.94 5.06
C ASP A 180 -0.05 16.31 5.01
N CYS A 181 0.47 17.27 5.79
CA CYS A 181 -0.25 18.51 6.12
C CYS A 181 0.08 19.68 5.20
N GLU A 182 1.17 19.57 4.43
CA GLU A 182 1.64 20.62 3.53
C GLU A 182 1.30 20.21 2.10
N THR A 183 0.05 20.47 1.71
CA THR A 183 -0.45 20.16 0.37
C THR A 183 -0.66 21.40 -0.47
N PRO A 184 -0.45 21.34 -1.80
CA PRO A 184 -0.69 22.46 -2.70
C PRO A 184 -2.12 22.99 -2.71
N ILE A 185 -3.07 22.21 -2.20
CA ILE A 185 -4.49 22.55 -2.16
C ILE A 185 -4.95 23.06 -0.78
N GLU A 186 -4.01 23.24 0.14
CA GLU A 186 -4.26 23.81 1.47
C GLU A 186 -5.41 23.11 2.24
N ARG A 187 -5.56 21.78 2.08
CA ARG A 187 -6.70 21.05 2.65
C ARG A 187 -6.85 21.24 4.16
N ASP A 188 -5.74 21.36 4.89
CA ASP A 188 -5.76 21.56 6.34
C ASP A 188 -6.29 22.93 6.74
N LEU A 189 -6.07 23.97 5.92
CA LEU A 189 -6.68 25.29 6.11
C LEU A 189 -8.19 25.23 5.88
N TYR A 190 -8.63 24.53 4.84
CA TYR A 190 -10.05 24.28 4.60
C TYR A 190 -10.71 23.55 5.78
N VAL A 191 -10.08 22.48 6.29
CA VAL A 191 -10.60 21.74 7.44
C VAL A 191 -10.58 22.59 8.71
N SER A 192 -9.53 23.38 8.93
CA SER A 192 -9.45 24.32 10.06
C SER A 192 -10.58 25.36 10.04
N GLU A 193 -10.94 25.88 8.86
CA GLU A 193 -12.10 26.77 8.71
C GLU A 193 -13.42 26.03 8.98
N LEU A 194 -13.57 24.82 8.43
CA LEU A 194 -14.76 23.98 8.66
C LEU A 194 -15.00 23.68 10.14
N MET A 195 -13.91 23.47 10.90
CA MET A 195 -13.95 23.20 12.34
C MET A 195 -14.58 24.32 13.17
N LYS A 196 -14.71 25.53 12.63
CA LYS A 196 -15.42 26.65 13.29
C LYS A 196 -16.94 26.47 13.28
N TYR A 197 -17.46 25.67 12.35
CA TYR A 197 -18.91 25.50 12.12
C TYR A 197 -19.43 24.12 12.50
N ILE A 198 -18.59 23.09 12.43
CA ILE A 198 -18.92 21.72 12.81
C ILE A 198 -17.77 21.08 13.59
N ALA A 199 -18.09 20.30 14.62
CA ALA A 199 -17.07 19.55 15.34
C ALA A 199 -16.45 18.47 14.42
N VAL A 200 -15.13 18.47 14.35
CA VAL A 200 -14.32 17.49 13.61
C VAL A 200 -13.30 16.90 14.58
N ASP A 201 -13.23 15.58 14.62
CA ASP A 201 -12.15 14.88 15.33
C ASP A 201 -11.01 14.60 14.34
N SER A 202 -9.84 15.16 14.60
CA SER A 202 -8.62 14.93 13.84
C SER A 202 -7.61 14.09 14.62
N TYR A 203 -7.26 12.94 14.04
CA TYR A 203 -6.44 11.91 14.67
C TYR A 203 -5.07 11.69 14.01
N GLY A 204 -4.85 12.26 12.82
CA GLY A 204 -3.58 12.19 12.12
C GLY A 204 -2.55 13.18 12.68
N SER A 205 -1.39 13.33 12.02
CA SER A 205 -0.43 14.38 12.42
C SER A 205 -0.96 15.79 12.13
N CYS A 206 -1.88 15.92 11.17
CA CYS A 206 -2.44 17.21 10.76
C CYS A 206 -3.61 17.62 11.65
N LEU A 207 -3.60 18.86 12.15
CA LEU A 207 -4.54 19.46 13.11
C LEU A 207 -4.60 18.75 14.49
N ASN A 208 -4.55 17.42 14.53
CA ASN A 208 -4.31 16.54 15.68
C ASN A 208 -4.96 17.01 16.99
N ASN A 209 -6.28 17.24 16.98
CA ASN A 209 -7.02 17.67 18.17
C ASN A 209 -7.49 16.49 19.03
N LYS A 210 -7.32 15.25 18.55
CA LYS A 210 -7.66 14.00 19.24
C LYS A 210 -6.52 13.00 19.09
N ARG A 211 -6.26 12.23 20.13
CA ARG A 211 -5.28 11.14 20.09
C ARG A 211 -5.95 9.86 19.61
N LEU A 212 -5.30 9.14 18.71
CA LEU A 212 -5.73 7.80 18.35
C LEU A 212 -5.75 6.91 19.60
N PRO A 213 -6.78 6.06 19.76
CA PRO A 213 -6.75 5.01 20.76
C PRO A 213 -5.50 4.12 20.60
N GLU A 214 -4.92 3.63 21.70
CA GLU A 214 -3.65 2.88 21.68
C GLU A 214 -3.66 1.66 20.75
N GLN A 215 -4.83 1.05 20.53
CA GLN A 215 -5.02 -0.06 19.60
C GLN A 215 -4.86 0.32 18.11
N HIS A 216 -4.88 1.61 17.78
CA HIS A 216 -4.67 2.12 16.42
C HIS A 216 -3.38 2.94 16.37
N SER A 217 -2.37 2.44 15.65
CA SER A 217 -1.19 3.25 15.33
C SER A 217 -1.36 3.91 13.97
N VAL A 218 -0.84 5.13 13.82
CA VAL A 218 -0.78 5.83 12.52
C VAL A 218 -0.11 4.96 11.47
N ASN A 219 0.94 4.22 11.84
CA ASN A 219 1.61 3.30 10.93
C ASN A 219 0.67 2.19 10.43
N LYS A 220 -0.12 1.57 11.31
CA LYS A 220 -1.11 0.53 10.91
C LYS A 220 -2.12 1.07 9.90
N ILE A 221 -2.56 2.32 10.10
CA ILE A 221 -3.53 3.04 9.26
C ILE A 221 -2.97 3.38 7.87
N LEU A 222 -1.67 3.69 7.80
CA LEU A 222 -0.99 4.03 6.55
C LEU A 222 -0.56 2.79 5.77
N THR A 223 -0.28 1.67 6.43
CA THR A 223 0.26 0.46 5.78
C THR A 223 -0.80 -0.57 5.40
N ASN A 224 -1.98 -0.57 6.05
CA ASN A 224 -3.05 -1.53 5.75
C ASN A 224 -4.38 -0.82 5.55
N LEU A 225 -4.80 -0.74 4.29
CA LEU A 225 -6.03 -0.09 3.88
C LEU A 225 -7.28 -0.74 4.48
N TYR A 226 -7.24 -2.06 4.66
CA TYR A 226 -8.35 -2.92 5.08
C TYR A 226 -8.19 -3.44 6.51
N ASP A 227 -7.43 -2.74 7.35
CA ASP A 227 -7.31 -3.12 8.77
C ASP A 227 -8.69 -3.11 9.44
N GLU A 228 -9.18 -4.28 9.86
CA GLU A 228 -10.55 -4.43 10.36
C GLU A 228 -10.86 -3.49 11.54
N ASP A 229 -9.93 -3.38 12.49
CA ASP A 229 -10.12 -2.54 13.67
C ASP A 229 -10.26 -1.08 13.26
N PHE A 230 -9.43 -0.64 12.31
CA PHE A 230 -9.49 0.71 11.81
C PHE A 230 -10.74 0.99 10.97
N MET A 231 -11.19 0.03 10.15
CA MET A 231 -12.46 0.14 9.42
C MET A 231 -13.65 0.26 10.38
N LYS A 232 -13.68 -0.54 11.45
CA LYS A 232 -14.67 -0.43 12.54
C LYS A 232 -14.57 0.91 13.27
N PHE A 233 -13.39 1.50 13.39
CA PHE A 233 -13.20 2.85 13.94
C PHE A 233 -13.80 3.93 13.01
N VAL A 234 -13.46 3.91 11.72
CA VAL A 234 -13.98 4.86 10.72
C VAL A 234 -15.51 4.77 10.63
N ALA A 235 -16.07 3.55 10.69
CA ALA A 235 -17.50 3.30 10.59
C ALA A 235 -18.35 3.97 11.69
N GLN A 236 -17.75 4.34 12.83
CA GLN A 236 -18.43 5.04 13.92
C GLN A 236 -18.85 6.47 13.53
N TYR A 237 -18.11 7.10 12.61
CA TYR A 237 -18.35 8.46 12.17
C TYR A 237 -19.45 8.52 11.10
N LYS A 238 -20.18 9.63 11.06
CA LYS A 238 -21.19 9.86 10.03
C LYS A 238 -20.54 10.25 8.71
N PHE A 239 -19.55 11.13 8.81
CA PHE A 239 -18.81 11.69 7.69
C PHE A 239 -17.32 11.51 7.91
N THR A 240 -16.59 11.30 6.83
CA THR A 240 -15.12 11.28 6.83
C THR A 240 -14.63 12.24 5.76
N ILE A 241 -13.74 13.16 6.14
CA ILE A 241 -13.11 14.07 5.19
C ILE A 241 -12.08 13.27 4.37
N ALA A 242 -12.35 13.18 3.07
CA ALA A 242 -11.66 12.36 2.09
C ALA A 242 -10.98 13.25 1.03
N ILE A 243 -10.18 14.21 1.47
CA ILE A 243 -9.53 15.17 0.57
C ILE A 243 -8.15 14.65 0.18
N GLU A 244 -7.89 14.55 -1.12
CA GLU A 244 -6.60 14.12 -1.69
C GLU A 244 -5.48 15.12 -1.39
N ASN A 245 -4.22 14.72 -1.59
CA ASN A 245 -3.09 15.64 -1.37
C ASN A 245 -2.87 16.61 -2.54
N SER A 246 -3.61 16.45 -3.63
CA SER A 246 -3.56 17.26 -4.84
C SER A 246 -4.84 17.06 -5.67
N ILE A 247 -5.10 17.98 -6.60
CA ILE A 247 -6.19 17.87 -7.57
C ILE A 247 -5.59 17.44 -8.90
N CYS A 248 -5.88 16.21 -9.31
CA CYS A 248 -5.42 15.64 -10.56
C CYS A 248 -6.54 14.78 -11.16
N ASN A 249 -6.74 14.83 -12.48
CA ASN A 249 -7.68 13.92 -13.13
C ASN A 249 -7.27 12.48 -12.81
N ASP A 250 -8.29 11.66 -12.49
CA ASP A 250 -8.17 10.24 -12.18
C ASP A 250 -7.42 9.87 -10.89
N TYR A 251 -6.86 10.85 -10.17
CA TYR A 251 -6.19 10.61 -8.89
C TYR A 251 -7.20 10.37 -7.77
N VAL A 252 -7.54 9.10 -7.57
CA VAL A 252 -8.42 8.61 -6.50
C VAL A 252 -7.67 7.57 -5.68
N THR A 253 -7.53 7.82 -4.38
CA THR A 253 -6.75 6.97 -3.48
C THR A 253 -7.63 6.26 -2.45
N GLU A 254 -6.99 5.60 -1.48
CA GLU A 254 -7.65 5.02 -0.31
C GLU A 254 -8.55 6.01 0.45
N LYS A 255 -8.28 7.31 0.33
CA LYS A 255 -9.03 8.36 1.04
C LYS A 255 -10.50 8.36 0.66
N LEU A 256 -10.84 8.09 -0.61
CA LEU A 256 -12.23 7.94 -1.05
C LEU A 256 -12.80 6.57 -0.68
N TRP A 257 -12.06 5.50 -0.97
CA TRP A 257 -12.58 4.13 -0.86
C TRP A 257 -12.81 3.70 0.59
N ARG A 258 -11.88 4.03 1.49
CA ARG A 258 -11.95 3.64 2.90
C ARG A 258 -13.26 4.05 3.59
N PRO A 259 -13.71 5.33 3.55
CA PRO A 259 -14.97 5.69 4.18
C PRO A 259 -16.18 5.04 3.51
N LEU A 260 -16.19 4.89 2.18
CA LEU A 260 -17.27 4.20 1.46
C LEU A 260 -17.43 2.76 1.97
N ILE A 261 -16.33 2.00 2.05
CA ILE A 261 -16.32 0.62 2.52
C ILE A 261 -16.66 0.54 4.02
N ALA A 262 -16.27 1.53 4.82
CA ALA A 262 -16.62 1.60 6.24
C ALA A 262 -18.08 2.05 6.50
N GLY A 263 -18.84 2.42 5.46
CA GLY A 263 -20.18 2.98 5.61
C GLY A 263 -20.20 4.37 6.29
N SER A 264 -19.15 5.16 6.13
CA SER A 264 -19.07 6.58 6.47
C SER A 264 -19.15 7.43 5.21
N ILE A 265 -19.92 8.51 5.21
CA ILE A 265 -20.12 9.31 4.00
C ILE A 265 -18.85 10.14 3.71
N PRO A 266 -18.17 9.97 2.57
CA PRO A 266 -16.99 10.76 2.25
C PRO A 266 -17.37 12.22 1.94
N ILE A 267 -16.66 13.16 2.54
CA ILE A 267 -16.59 14.56 2.09
C ILE A 267 -15.36 14.65 1.19
N TYR A 268 -15.55 14.46 -0.11
CA TYR A 268 -14.45 14.27 -1.06
C TYR A 268 -14.07 15.55 -1.81
N TRP A 269 -12.76 15.75 -2.00
CA TRP A 269 -12.20 16.72 -2.94
C TRP A 269 -10.84 16.20 -3.43
N GLY A 270 -10.62 16.18 -4.74
CA GLY A 270 -9.46 15.54 -5.35
C GLY A 270 -9.62 15.48 -6.86
N SER A 271 -9.84 14.30 -7.42
CA SER A 271 -10.06 14.10 -8.85
C SER A 271 -11.34 14.79 -9.36
N PRO A 272 -11.24 15.72 -10.34
CA PRO A 272 -12.40 16.29 -11.02
C PRO A 272 -13.21 15.26 -11.82
N THR A 273 -12.58 14.14 -12.20
CA THR A 273 -13.18 13.07 -13.01
C THR A 273 -13.68 11.90 -12.17
N VAL A 274 -13.77 12.05 -10.84
CA VAL A 274 -14.23 10.98 -9.92
C VAL A 274 -15.58 10.40 -10.32
N THR A 275 -16.52 11.22 -10.81
CA THR A 275 -17.84 10.79 -11.28
C THR A 275 -17.79 9.90 -12.52
N VAL A 276 -16.77 10.05 -13.35
CA VAL A 276 -16.56 9.23 -14.56
C VAL A 276 -15.95 7.88 -14.19
N ILE A 277 -15.15 7.81 -13.14
CA ILE A 277 -14.55 6.56 -12.65
C ILE A 277 -15.64 5.61 -12.15
N TYR A 278 -16.70 6.13 -11.52
CA TYR A 278 -17.88 5.32 -11.14
C TYR A 278 -18.52 4.62 -12.34
N ASN A 279 -18.59 5.27 -13.51
CA ASN A 279 -19.18 4.68 -14.72
C ASN A 279 -18.22 3.69 -15.42
N TYR A 280 -16.92 3.78 -15.16
CA TYR A 280 -15.95 2.84 -15.73
C TYR A 280 -16.00 1.47 -15.03
N GLY A 281 -16.32 1.45 -13.72
CA GLY A 281 -16.55 0.22 -12.96
C GLY A 281 -17.80 -0.57 -13.40
N ASP A 282 -18.73 0.06 -14.11
CA ASP A 282 -19.89 -0.62 -14.73
C ASP A 282 -19.55 -1.26 -16.11
N LEU A 283 -18.35 -0.98 -16.65
CA LEU A 283 -17.93 -1.39 -18.01
C LEU A 283 -16.81 -2.46 -18.01
N SER A 284 -16.31 -2.87 -16.85
CA SER A 284 -15.32 -3.94 -16.67
C SER A 284 -15.93 -5.16 -16.00
#